data_AF-E5F8U3-F1
#
_entry.id   AF-E5F8U3-F1
#
_cell.length_a   1.000
_cell.length_b   1.000
_cell.length_c   1.000
_cell.angle_alpha   90.00
_cell.angle_beta   90.00
_cell.angle_gamma   90.00
#
_symmetry.space_group_name_H-M   'P 1'
#
loop_
_entity.id
_entity.type
_entity.pdbx_description
1 polymer ?
#
loop_
_entity_poly.entity_id
_entity_poly.type
_entity_poly.pdbx_seq_one_letter_code
_entity_poly.pdbx_strand_id
1 'polypeptide(L)'
;MTDPNNKNNIDIELLKVKVDIWKQVINTQQHFNDLAMKIRNFAILILSAFIGAIGVSFKSGFAFNMLGHSTSIATILSFGAALIWLLFFFVDVYWYHPLLIGAVKKGIHIEKHIGAELKRLYRLYSYNWERKS
;
A
#
# COMPACT_ATOMS: atom_id res chain seq x y z
N MET A 1 27.30 22.08 -35.13
CA MET A 1 28.09 21.37 -34.11
C MET A 1 27.58 21.78 -32.74
N THR A 2 26.88 20.91 -32.01
CA THR A 2 26.46 21.20 -30.63
C THR A 2 27.62 20.93 -29.68
N ASP A 3 27.86 21.86 -28.75
CA ASP A 3 28.91 21.72 -27.73
C ASP A 3 28.66 20.48 -26.86
N PRO A 4 29.62 19.54 -26.74
CA PRO A 4 29.48 18.35 -25.90
C PRO A 4 29.20 18.67 -24.42
N ASN A 5 29.61 19.83 -23.90
CA ASN A 5 29.27 20.24 -22.53
C ASN A 5 27.79 20.55 -22.35
N ASN A 6 27.14 21.13 -23.36
CA ASN A 6 25.71 21.43 -23.30
C ASN A 6 24.86 20.15 -23.28
N LYS A 7 25.25 19.15 -24.09
CA LYS A 7 24.55 17.85 -24.14
C LYS A 7 24.60 17.12 -22.79
N ASN A 8 25.75 17.08 -22.13
CA ASN A 8 25.90 16.43 -20.83
C ASN A 8 25.04 17.10 -19.75
N ASN A 9 24.92 18.43 -19.76
CA ASN A 9 24.06 19.15 -18.83
C ASN A 9 22.58 18.80 -19.04
N ILE A 10 22.12 18.72 -20.29
CA ILE A 10 20.74 18.32 -20.62
C ILE A 10 20.45 16.89 -20.15
N ASP A 11 21.40 15.95 -20.36
CA ASP A 11 21.25 14.55 -19.93
C ASP A 11 21.17 14.43 -18.40
N ILE A 12 21.93 15.25 -17.66
CA ILE A 12 21.88 15.31 -16.18
C ILE A 12 20.54 15.86 -15.69
N GLU A 13 20.05 16.97 -16.28
CA GLU A 13 18.75 17.54 -15.92
C GLU A 13 17.60 16.57 -16.19
N LEU A 14 17.63 15.88 -17.34
CA LEU A 14 16.65 14.84 -17.65
C LEU A 14 16.68 13.70 -16.64
N LEU A 15 17.88 13.28 -16.21
CA LEU A 15 18.02 12.23 -15.19
C LEU A 15 17.45 12.67 -13.83
N LYS A 16 17.68 13.92 -13.41
CA LYS A 16 17.09 14.47 -12.18
C LYS A 16 15.56 14.38 -12.24
N VAL A 17 14.96 14.83 -13.34
CA VAL A 17 13.50 14.74 -13.55
C VAL A 17 13.01 13.29 -13.47
N LYS A 18 13.72 12.35 -14.09
CA LYS A 18 13.36 10.92 -14.01
C LYS A 18 13.43 10.39 -12.58
N VAL A 19 14.48 10.73 -11.83
CA VAL A 19 14.64 10.36 -10.42
C VAL A 19 13.52 10.95 -9.56
N ASP A 20 13.10 12.19 -9.82
CA ASP A 20 12.00 12.82 -9.08
C ASP A 20 10.65 12.16 -9.39
N ILE A 21 10.41 11.77 -10.65
CA ILE A 21 9.25 10.95 -11.01
C ILE A 21 9.29 9.60 -10.27
N TRP A 22 10.45 8.94 -10.21
CA TRP A 22 10.60 7.69 -9.47
C TRP A 22 10.29 7.87 -7.97
N LYS A 23 10.84 8.92 -7.34
CA LYS A 23 10.53 9.26 -5.94
C LYS A 23 9.04 9.46 -5.71
N GLN A 24 8.37 10.16 -6.62
CA GLN A 24 6.93 10.39 -6.52
C GLN A 24 6.15 9.06 -6.57
N VAL A 25 6.56 8.12 -7.42
CA VAL A 25 5.95 6.78 -7.48
C VAL A 25 6.19 5.97 -6.21
N ILE A 26 7.40 6.02 -5.64
CA ILE A 26 7.70 5.37 -4.35
C ILE A 26 6.86 5.98 -3.22
N ASN A 27 6.69 7.31 -3.20
CA ASN A 27 5.84 7.99 -2.22
C ASN A 27 4.38 7.52 -2.34
N THR A 28 3.86 7.34 -3.55
CA THR A 28 2.53 6.75 -3.76
C THR A 28 2.43 5.30 -3.25
N GLN A 29 3.48 4.49 -3.44
CA GLN A 29 3.52 3.11 -2.91
C GLN A 29 3.45 3.11 -1.38
N GLN A 30 4.23 3.97 -0.71
CA GLN A 30 4.22 4.11 0.75
C GLN A 30 2.85 4.58 1.23
N HIS A 31 2.25 5.57 0.56
CA HIS A 31 0.91 6.05 0.91
C HIS A 31 -0.15 4.95 0.87
N PHE A 32 -0.16 4.13 -0.18
CA PHE A 32 -1.11 3.00 -0.27
C PHE A 32 -0.86 1.93 0.79
N ASN A 33 0.40 1.63 1.08
CA ASN A 33 0.75 0.69 2.15
C ASN A 33 0.27 1.19 3.52
N ASP A 34 0.48 2.47 3.81
CA ASP A 34 0.03 3.09 5.07
C ASP A 34 -1.50 3.11 5.18
N LEU A 35 -2.21 3.39 4.09
CA LEU A 35 -3.67 3.30 4.05
C LEU A 35 -4.17 1.87 4.33
N ALA A 36 -3.55 0.85 3.72
CA ALA A 36 -3.92 -0.54 3.94
C ALA A 36 -3.74 -0.95 5.41
N MET A 37 -2.60 -0.57 6.02
CA MET A 37 -2.34 -0.85 7.44
C MET A 37 -3.33 -0.15 8.37
N LYS A 38 -3.71 1.11 8.09
CA LYS A 38 -4.71 1.84 8.87
C LYS A 38 -6.07 1.14 8.84
N ILE A 39 -6.51 0.69 7.67
CA ILE A 39 -7.80 0.02 7.51
C ILE A 39 -7.83 -1.31 8.23
N ARG A 40 -6.75 -2.08 8.16
CA ARG A 40 -6.62 -3.33 8.94
C ARG A 40 -6.70 -3.10 10.44
N ASN A 41 -6.06 -2.04 10.94
CA ASN A 41 -6.14 -1.67 12.36
C ASN A 41 -7.58 -1.30 12.78
N PHE A 42 -8.31 -0.57 11.93
CA PHE A 42 -9.73 -0.28 12.18
C PHE A 42 -10.59 -1.54 12.19
N ALA A 43 -10.36 -2.47 11.27
CA ALA A 43 -11.07 -3.74 11.23
C ALA A 43 -10.88 -4.53 12.53
N ILE A 44 -9.65 -4.61 13.04
CA ILE A 44 -9.33 -5.29 14.30
C ILE A 44 -10.02 -4.60 15.49
N LEU A 45 -10.01 -3.26 15.52
CA LEU A 45 -10.67 -2.49 16.59
C LEU A 45 -12.18 -2.75 16.61
N ILE A 46 -12.83 -2.68 15.46
CA ILE A 46 -14.27 -2.95 15.33
C ILE A 46 -14.56 -4.40 15.73
N LEU A 47 -13.79 -5.36 15.24
CA LEU A 47 -13.97 -6.77 15.59
C LEU A 47 -13.81 -7.00 17.10
N SER A 48 -12.85 -6.33 17.74
CA SER A 48 -12.63 -6.40 19.19
C SER A 48 -13.85 -5.87 19.97
N ALA A 49 -14.46 -4.78 19.50
CA ALA A 49 -15.70 -4.26 20.08
C ALA A 49 -16.86 -5.26 19.93
N PHE A 50 -16.99 -5.91 18.76
CA PHE A 50 -17.99 -6.97 18.55
C PHE A 50 -17.77 -8.16 19.47
N ILE A 51 -16.53 -8.64 19.62
CA ILE A 51 -16.20 -9.74 20.53
C ILE A 51 -16.59 -9.39 21.97
N GLY A 52 -16.28 -8.17 22.42
CA GLY A 52 -16.69 -7.67 23.73
C GLY A 52 -18.22 -7.64 23.90
N ALA A 53 -18.93 -7.10 22.92
CA ALA A 53 -20.39 -7.05 22.92
C ALA A 53 -21.03 -8.45 22.95
N ILE A 54 -20.53 -9.37 22.11
CA ILE A 54 -20.96 -10.78 22.07
C ILE A 54 -20.75 -11.43 23.43
N GLY A 55 -19.56 -11.27 24.04
CA GLY A 55 -19.26 -11.83 25.35
C GLY A 55 -20.19 -11.32 26.46
N VAL A 56 -20.47 -10.01 26.49
CA VAL A 56 -21.42 -9.41 27.43
C VAL A 56 -22.83 -9.93 27.20
N SER A 57 -23.31 -9.95 25.95
CA SER A 57 -24.64 -10.46 25.59
C SER A 57 -24.82 -11.95 25.88
N PHE A 58 -23.76 -12.74 25.72
CA PHE A 58 -23.78 -14.17 26.03
C PHE A 58 -23.88 -14.41 27.54
N LYS A 59 -23.07 -13.69 28.34
CA LYS A 59 -23.07 -13.82 29.81
C LYS A 59 -24.39 -13.39 30.45
N SER A 60 -25.01 -12.35 29.93
CA SER A 60 -26.26 -11.78 30.46
C SER A 60 -27.51 -12.58 30.10
N GLY A 61 -27.40 -13.58 29.22
CA GLY A 61 -28.55 -14.37 28.76
C GLY A 61 -29.58 -13.54 27.99
N PHE A 62 -29.18 -12.38 27.44
CA PHE A 62 -30.06 -11.51 26.68
C PHE A 62 -30.60 -12.25 25.44
N ALA A 63 -31.89 -12.55 25.47
CA ALA A 63 -32.60 -13.24 24.41
C ALA A 63 -33.77 -12.40 23.93
N PHE A 64 -33.92 -12.31 22.62
CA PHE A 64 -35.05 -11.66 21.98
C PHE A 64 -36.06 -12.75 21.61
N ASN A 65 -37.24 -12.73 22.23
CA ASN A 65 -38.34 -13.62 21.87
C ASN A 65 -39.12 -12.99 20.71
N MET A 66 -38.98 -13.53 19.51
CA MET A 66 -39.77 -13.13 18.34
C MET A 66 -40.33 -14.38 17.67
N LEU A 67 -41.63 -14.38 17.35
CA LEU A 67 -42.31 -15.49 16.66
C LEU A 67 -42.23 -16.87 17.37
N GLY A 68 -42.18 -16.91 18.71
CA GLY A 68 -42.14 -18.16 19.47
C GLY A 68 -40.76 -18.83 19.53
N HIS A 69 -39.75 -18.27 18.87
CA HIS A 69 -38.36 -18.71 18.94
C HIS A 69 -37.52 -17.70 19.72
N SER A 70 -36.80 -18.18 20.75
CA SER A 70 -35.85 -17.38 21.52
C SER A 70 -34.52 -17.33 20.78
N THR A 71 -34.16 -16.17 20.22
CA THR A 71 -32.86 -15.97 19.58
C THR A 71 -31.97 -15.14 20.49
N SER A 72 -30.78 -15.64 20.79
CA SER A 72 -29.80 -14.90 21.60
C SER A 72 -29.28 -13.68 20.82
N ILE A 73 -29.19 -12.54 21.49
CA ILE A 73 -28.60 -11.33 20.92
C ILE A 73 -27.12 -11.56 20.54
N ALA A 74 -26.43 -12.46 21.25
CA ALA A 74 -25.07 -12.88 20.89
C ALA A 74 -25.00 -13.53 19.50
N THR A 75 -26.05 -14.22 19.06
CA THR A 75 -26.12 -14.83 17.72
C THR A 75 -26.21 -13.75 16.64
N ILE A 76 -27.08 -12.76 16.84
CA ILE A 76 -27.25 -11.63 15.90
C ILE A 76 -25.95 -10.83 15.80
N LEU A 77 -25.32 -10.53 16.93
CA LEU A 77 -24.03 -9.82 16.97
C LEU A 77 -22.91 -10.63 16.29
N SER A 78 -22.89 -11.95 16.46
CA SER A 78 -21.91 -12.83 15.80
C SER A 78 -22.06 -12.82 14.28
N PHE A 79 -23.30 -12.87 13.77
CA PHE A 79 -23.56 -12.74 12.34
C PHE A 79 -23.16 -11.35 11.81
N GLY A 80 -23.43 -10.28 12.56
CA GLY A 80 -22.98 -8.93 12.22
C GLY A 80 -21.46 -8.82 12.14
N ALA A 81 -20.74 -9.39 13.12
CA ALA A 81 -19.28 -9.42 13.14
C ALA A 81 -18.70 -10.21 11.95
N ALA A 82 -19.29 -11.37 11.62
CA ALA A 82 -18.89 -12.17 10.48
C ALA A 82 -19.10 -11.45 9.14
N LEU A 83 -20.24 -10.75 8.99
CA LEU A 83 -20.52 -9.94 7.81
C LEU A 83 -19.51 -8.79 7.65
N ILE A 84 -19.23 -8.07 8.73
CA ILE A 84 -18.24 -6.97 8.72
C ILE A 84 -16.85 -7.50 8.39
N TRP A 85 -16.45 -8.63 8.97
CA TRP A 85 -15.17 -9.27 8.66
C TRP A 85 -15.06 -9.63 7.17
N LEU A 86 -16.13 -10.17 6.59
CA LEU A 86 -16.18 -10.49 5.17
C LEU A 86 -16.04 -9.23 4.31
N LEU A 87 -16.71 -8.13 4.66
CA LEU A 87 -16.57 -6.85 3.95
C LEU A 87 -15.14 -6.32 4.00
N PHE A 88 -14.50 -6.36 5.18
CA PHE A 88 -13.09 -5.97 5.30
C PHE A 88 -12.17 -6.86 4.48
N PHE A 89 -12.42 -8.18 4.46
CA PHE A 89 -11.68 -9.11 3.62
C PHE A 89 -11.82 -8.77 2.13
N PHE A 90 -13.03 -8.47 1.65
CA PHE A 90 -13.25 -8.08 0.26
C PHE A 90 -12.48 -6.81 -0.10
N VAL A 91 -12.53 -5.81 0.78
CA VAL A 91 -11.82 -4.55 0.58
C VAL A 91 -10.30 -4.74 0.57
N ASP A 92 -9.74 -5.54 1.48
CA ASP A 92 -8.30 -5.80 1.56
C ASP A 92 -7.79 -6.54 0.31
N VAL A 93 -8.50 -7.58 -0.12
CA VAL A 93 -8.05 -8.47 -1.21
C VAL A 93 -8.35 -7.91 -2.59
N TYR A 94 -9.54 -7.38 -2.85
CA TYR A 94 -9.96 -7.01 -4.20
C TYR A 94 -9.71 -5.55 -4.54
N TRP A 95 -9.50 -4.70 -3.54
CA TRP A 95 -9.26 -3.28 -3.75
C TRP A 95 -7.82 -2.88 -3.43
N TYR A 96 -7.39 -3.04 -2.18
CA TYR A 96 -6.09 -2.52 -1.77
C TYR A 96 -4.92 -3.29 -2.35
N HIS A 97 -4.98 -4.62 -2.34
CA HIS A 97 -3.90 -5.45 -2.84
C HIS A 97 -3.58 -5.21 -4.34
N PRO A 98 -4.58 -5.13 -5.26
CA PRO A 98 -4.32 -4.78 -6.65
C PRO A 98 -3.77 -3.36 -6.86
N LEU A 99 -4.26 -2.38 -6.09
CA LEU A 99 -3.78 -0.99 -6.16
C LEU A 99 -2.31 -0.88 -5.75
N LEU A 100 -1.93 -1.54 -4.66
CA LEU A 100 -0.55 -1.56 -4.18
C LEU A 100 0.38 -2.25 -5.18
N ILE A 101 -0.02 -3.41 -5.71
CA ILE A 101 0.74 -4.13 -6.75
C ILE A 101 0.88 -3.28 -8.01
N GLY A 102 -0.17 -2.55 -8.41
CA GLY A 102 -0.13 -1.64 -9.55
C GLY A 102 0.94 -0.55 -9.38
N ALA A 103 0.97 0.09 -8.21
CA ALA A 103 1.95 1.11 -7.89
C ALA A 103 3.39 0.56 -7.88
N VAL A 104 3.59 -0.65 -7.32
CA VAL A 104 4.89 -1.34 -7.31
C VAL A 104 5.36 -1.69 -8.72
N LYS A 105 4.48 -2.27 -9.55
CA LYS A 105 4.79 -2.60 -10.95
C LYS A 105 5.20 -1.37 -11.74
N LYS A 106 4.54 -0.23 -11.53
CA LYS A 106 4.90 1.04 -12.16
C LYS A 106 6.29 1.53 -11.70
N GLY A 107 6.60 1.40 -10.40
CA GLY A 107 7.91 1.72 -9.85
C GLY A 107 9.02 0.89 -10.46
N ILE A 108 8.85 -0.44 -10.51
CA ILE A 108 9.82 -1.37 -11.12
C ILE A 108 10.05 -1.02 -12.60
N HIS A 109 8.99 -0.67 -13.33
CA HIS A 109 9.10 -0.27 -14.73
C HIS A 109 9.99 0.98 -14.88
N ILE A 110 9.82 2.00 -14.04
CA ILE A 110 10.63 3.23 -14.08
C ILE A 110 12.07 2.95 -13.64
N GLU A 111 12.26 2.17 -12.58
CA GLU A 111 13.57 1.83 -12.03
C GLU A 111 14.46 1.10 -13.04
N LYS A 112 13.89 0.18 -13.83
CA LYS A 112 14.63 -0.49 -14.91
C LYS A 112 15.22 0.49 -15.93
N HIS A 113 14.52 1.56 -16.26
CA HIS A 113 14.98 2.56 -17.23
C HIS A 113 16.06 3.47 -16.61
N ILE A 114 15.82 3.97 -15.39
CA ILE A 114 16.76 4.86 -14.70
C ILE A 114 18.04 4.13 -14.31
N GLY A 115 17.95 2.89 -13.81
CA GLY A 115 19.10 2.12 -13.34
C GLY A 115 20.14 1.85 -14.43
N ALA A 116 19.70 1.65 -15.68
CA ALA A 116 20.59 1.48 -16.82
C ALA A 116 21.36 2.78 -17.14
N GLU A 117 20.69 3.92 -17.11
CA GLU A 117 21.29 5.25 -17.34
C GLU A 117 22.23 5.65 -16.21
N LEU A 118 21.82 5.44 -14.95
CA LEU A 118 22.63 5.72 -13.76
C LEU A 118 23.93 4.91 -13.77
N LYS A 119 23.85 3.60 -14.09
CA LYS A 119 25.04 2.72 -14.19
C LYS A 119 25.97 3.14 -15.32
N ARG A 120 25.45 3.70 -16.41
CA ARG A 120 26.27 4.25 -17.51
C ARG A 120 27.01 5.51 -17.04
N LEU A 121 26.31 6.46 -16.41
CA LEU A 121 26.92 7.70 -15.93
C LEU A 121 27.98 7.45 -14.86
N TYR A 122 27.69 6.56 -13.90
CA TYR A 122 28.66 6.18 -12.87
C TYR A 122 29.96 5.64 -13.49
N ARG A 123 29.87 4.73 -14.48
CA ARG A 123 31.05 4.22 -15.19
C ARG A 123 31.81 5.30 -15.96
N LEU A 124 31.11 6.25 -16.56
CA LEU A 124 31.73 7.34 -17.31
C LEU A 124 32.52 8.28 -16.38
N TYR A 125 31.94 8.60 -15.22
CA TYR A 125 32.60 9.43 -14.21
C TYR A 125 33.76 8.70 -13.51
N SER A 126 33.61 7.42 -13.18
CA SER A 126 34.70 6.64 -12.56
C SER A 126 35.91 6.51 -13.48
N TYR A 127 35.66 6.24 -14.78
CA TYR A 127 36.73 6.13 -15.79
C TYR A 127 37.46 7.47 -16.01
N ASN A 128 36.73 8.59 -16.05
CA ASN A 128 37.35 9.90 -16.22
C ASN A 128 38.16 10.35 -15.00
N TRP A 129 37.81 9.90 -13.79
CA TRP A 129 38.56 10.18 -12.57
C TRP A 129 39.92 9.46 -12.56
N GLU A 130 39.96 8.18 -12.91
CA GLU A 130 41.20 7.38 -13.01
C GLU A 130 42.18 7.90 -14.08
N ARG A 131 41.68 8.58 -15.12
CA ARG A 131 42.53 9.21 -16.15
C ARG A 131 43.12 10.56 -15.74
N LYS A 132 42.61 11.15 -14.66
CA LYS A 132 42.99 12.49 -14.18
C LYS A 132 43.87 12.46 -12.93
N SER A 133 43.97 11.29 -12.27
CA SER A 133 44.93 10.95 -11.20
C SER A 133 46.21 10.36 -11.77
#